data_AF-A0A674HQ74-F1
#
_entry.id   AF-A0A674HQ74-F1
#
_cell.length_a   1.000
_cell.length_b   1.000
_cell.length_c   1.000
_cell.angle_alpha   90.00
_cell.angle_beta   90.00
_cell.angle_gamma   90.00
#
_symmetry.space_group_name_H-M   'P 1'
#
loop_
_entity.id
_entity.type
_entity.pdbx_description
1 polymer ?
#
loop_
_entity_poly.entity_id
_entity_poly.type
_entity_poly.pdbx_seq_one_letter_code
_entity_poly.pdbx_strand_id
1 'polypeptide(L)'
;MALFNLIPVGLRVVAIQGTRAGRYVAMNGAGLVYTSVHFTAECRFKECVFQSSHVLYASALYRQRRSGRAWYLGLDRHGRPMAGPRVRKDKAAAHFLPQLLEGEEITRNLGILTQKLGI
;
A
#
# COMPACT_ATOMS: atom_id res chain seq x y z
N MET A 1 -16.08 -2.73 -6.18
CA MET A 1 -14.67 -2.71 -6.64
C MET A 1 -14.03 -1.40 -6.20
N ALA A 2 -12.83 -1.44 -5.61
CA ALA A 2 -12.08 -0.23 -5.23
C ALA A 2 -10.92 -0.04 -6.21
N LEU A 3 -10.77 1.17 -6.74
CA LEU A 3 -9.75 1.54 -7.72
C LEU A 3 -8.78 2.54 -7.10
N PHE A 4 -7.49 2.36 -7.39
CA PHE A 4 -6.44 3.22 -6.86
C PHE A 4 -5.51 3.70 -7.98
N ASN A 5 -4.95 4.89 -7.79
CA ASN A 5 -3.79 5.34 -8.55
C ASN A 5 -2.54 4.94 -7.78
N LEU A 6 -1.59 4.31 -8.47
CA LEU A 6 -0.23 4.11 -7.98
C LEU A 6 0.65 5.20 -8.58
N ILE A 7 0.91 6.24 -7.78
CA ILE A 7 1.60 7.45 -8.24
C ILE A 7 3.07 7.35 -7.82
N PRO A 8 4.03 7.23 -8.75
CA PRO A 8 5.44 7.23 -8.40
C PRO A 8 5.85 8.60 -7.85
N VAL A 9 6.46 8.59 -6.67
CA VAL A 9 6.92 9.80 -5.95
C VAL A 9 8.39 9.69 -5.52
N GLY A 10 9.10 8.74 -6.10
CA GLY A 10 10.52 8.47 -5.85
C GLY A 10 10.93 7.08 -6.34
N LEU A 11 12.23 6.78 -6.25
CA LEU A 11 12.75 5.47 -6.64
C LEU A 11 12.12 4.36 -5.79
N ARG A 12 11.25 3.56 -6.41
CA ARG A 12 10.46 2.50 -5.76
C ARG A 12 9.59 3.01 -4.60
N VAL A 13 9.18 4.28 -4.65
CA VAL A 13 8.26 4.88 -3.68
C VAL A 13 7.02 5.35 -4.40
N VAL A 14 5.86 4.91 -3.92
CA VAL A 14 4.56 5.29 -4.46
C VAL A 14 3.71 6.01 -3.41
N ALA A 15 2.83 6.87 -3.90
CA ALA A 15 1.62 7.26 -3.21
C ALA A 15 0.46 6.42 -3.74
N ILE A 16 -0.45 6.02 -2.86
CA ILE A 16 -1.66 5.27 -3.22
C ILE A 16 -2.84 6.20 -3.02
N GLN A 17 -3.60 6.47 -4.08
CA GLN A 17 -4.74 7.40 -4.03
C GLN A 17 -6.02 6.70 -4.49
N GLY A 18 -7.10 6.78 -3.71
CA GLY A 18 -8.39 6.26 -4.14
C GLY A 18 -8.97 7.12 -5.27
N THR A 19 -9.31 6.54 -6.41
CA THR A 19 -9.73 7.29 -7.61
C THR A 19 -11.03 8.07 -7.38
N ARG A 20 -11.99 7.48 -6.67
CA ARG A 20 -13.31 8.08 -6.41
C ARG A 20 -13.25 9.28 -5.46
N ALA A 21 -12.43 9.20 -4.42
CA ALA A 21 -12.40 10.21 -3.36
C ALA A 21 -11.23 11.20 -3.51
N GLY A 22 -10.25 10.90 -4.37
CA GLY A 22 -9.02 11.69 -4.50
C GLY A 22 -8.12 11.68 -3.26
N ARG A 23 -8.43 10.85 -2.26
CA ARG A 23 -7.69 10.78 -0.98
C ARG A 23 -6.54 9.79 -1.04
N TYR A 24 -5.45 10.14 -0.38
CA TYR A 24 -4.26 9.31 -0.26
C TYR A 24 -4.39 8.33 0.91
N VAL A 25 -3.92 7.11 0.73
CA VAL A 25 -3.63 6.22 1.86
C VAL A 25 -2.42 6.79 2.61
N ALA A 26 -2.49 6.79 3.94
CA ALA A 26 -1.42 7.26 4.80
C ALA A 26 -1.28 6.37 6.03
N MET A 27 -0.09 6.35 6.64
CA MET A 27 0.17 5.62 7.88
C MET A 27 0.90 6.53 8.87
N ASN A 28 0.32 6.71 10.05
CA ASN A 28 0.88 7.60 11.07
C ASN A 28 1.93 6.92 11.97
N GLY A 29 2.53 7.70 12.87
CA GLY A 29 3.55 7.22 13.82
C GLY A 29 3.09 6.14 14.82
N ALA A 30 1.78 5.95 14.99
CA ALA A 30 1.21 4.83 15.76
C ALA A 30 0.99 3.57 14.90
N GLY A 31 1.23 3.66 13.60
CA GLY A 31 1.02 2.59 12.64
C GLY A 31 -0.42 2.45 12.18
N LEU A 32 -1.28 3.42 12.48
CA LEU A 32 -2.67 3.42 12.03
C LEU A 32 -2.74 3.87 10.57
N VAL A 33 -3.47 3.10 9.76
CA VAL A 33 -3.73 3.43 8.36
C VAL A 33 -4.99 4.28 8.28
N TYR A 34 -4.91 5.39 7.54
CA TYR A 34 -6.00 6.34 7.39
C TYR A 34 -6.01 6.93 5.97
N THR A 35 -7.02 7.74 5.66
CA THR A 35 -7.10 8.49 4.40
C THR A 35 -6.79 9.96 4.63
N SER A 36 -5.89 10.52 3.83
CA SER A 36 -5.47 11.91 3.87
C SER A 36 -5.98 12.66 2.65
N VAL A 37 -6.47 13.90 2.86
CA VAL A 37 -6.82 14.81 1.77
C VAL A 37 -5.56 15.38 1.11
N HIS A 38 -4.49 15.57 1.88
CA HIS A 38 -3.23 16.13 1.40
C HIS A 38 -2.17 15.05 1.26
N PHE A 39 -1.33 15.17 0.23
CA PHE A 39 -0.14 14.34 0.11
C PHE A 39 0.91 14.80 1.14
N THR A 40 1.30 13.89 2.03
CA THR A 40 2.31 14.15 3.08
C THR A 40 3.37 13.05 3.08
N ALA A 41 4.39 13.19 3.93
CA ALA A 41 5.40 12.13 4.11
C ALA A 41 4.79 10.79 4.57
N GLU A 42 3.66 10.82 5.28
CA GLU A 42 2.93 9.63 5.74
C GLU A 42 2.23 8.87 4.59
N CYS A 43 2.08 9.50 3.43
CA CYS A 43 1.48 8.92 2.23
C CYS A 43 2.47 8.13 1.35
N ARG A 44 3.75 8.07 1.74
CA ARG A 44 4.82 7.48 0.93
C ARG A 44 5.07 6.05 1.34
N PHE A 45 4.94 5.12 0.40
CA PHE A 45 5.18 3.70 0.62
C PHE A 45 6.26 3.16 -0.31
N LYS A 46 7.24 2.46 0.26
CA LYS A 46 8.29 1.75 -0.48
C LYS A 46 7.76 0.43 -1.01
N GLU A 47 7.90 0.22 -2.31
CA GLU A 47 7.57 -1.04 -2.98
C GLU A 47 8.67 -2.08 -2.77
N CYS A 48 8.31 -3.18 -2.11
CA CYS A 48 9.19 -4.32 -1.89
C CYS A 48 8.63 -5.54 -2.60
N VAL A 49 9.41 -6.15 -3.48
CA VAL A 49 9.09 -7.45 -4.08
C VAL A 49 9.49 -8.53 -3.07
N PHE A 50 8.62 -9.50 -2.82
CA PHE A 50 8.89 -10.55 -1.82
C PHE A 50 8.52 -11.95 -2.32
N GLN A 51 9.57 -12.73 -2.66
CA GLN A 51 9.59 -14.20 -2.90
C GLN A 51 8.49 -14.82 -3.79
N SER A 52 7.60 -14.01 -4.34
CA SER A 52 6.37 -14.36 -5.05
C SER A 52 5.97 -13.11 -5.82
N SER A 53 5.11 -13.23 -6.82
CA SER A 53 4.61 -12.14 -7.68
C SER A 53 3.85 -11.01 -6.96
N HIS A 54 3.95 -10.92 -5.63
CA HIS A 54 3.31 -9.91 -4.80
C HIS A 54 4.22 -8.72 -4.52
N VAL A 55 3.57 -7.58 -4.39
CA VAL A 55 4.19 -6.33 -3.92
C VAL A 55 3.78 -6.10 -2.48
N LEU A 56 4.76 -5.71 -1.66
CA LEU A 56 4.56 -5.19 -0.31
C LEU A 56 4.74 -3.67 -0.35
N TYR A 57 3.92 -2.96 0.43
CA TYR A 57 4.03 -1.51 0.59
C TYR A 57 4.44 -1.18 2.02
N ALA A 58 5.71 -0.85 2.22
CA ALA A 58 6.25 -0.46 3.53
C ALA A 58 6.13 1.05 3.74
N SER A 59 5.79 1.53 4.95
CA SER A 59 5.90 2.96 5.26
C SER A 59 7.32 3.44 4.95
N ALA A 60 7.45 4.52 4.19
CA ALA A 60 8.75 5.13 3.93
C ALA A 60 9.30 5.85 5.16
N LEU A 61 8.41 6.29 6.06
CA LEU A 61 8.72 7.10 7.24
C LEU A 61 8.86 6.26 8.51
N TYR A 62 8.01 5.26 8.70
CA TYR A 62 7.89 4.54 9.97
C TYR A 62 8.35 3.09 9.92
N ARG A 63 8.98 2.66 11.01
CA ARG A 63 9.46 1.31 11.26
C ARG A 63 9.56 1.06 12.76
N GLN A 64 9.71 -0.20 13.15
CA GLN A 64 9.98 -0.55 14.54
C GLN A 64 11.30 0.07 14.98
N ARG A 65 11.28 0.95 16.01
CA ARG A 65 12.49 1.69 16.45
C ARG A 65 13.64 0.77 16.87
N ARG A 66 13.35 -0.30 17.63
CA ARG A 66 14.39 -1.19 18.18
C ARG A 66 14.96 -2.15 17.14
N SER A 67 14.12 -2.83 16.37
CA SER A 67 14.57 -3.87 15.44
C SER A 67 14.78 -3.40 14.00
N GLY A 68 14.44 -2.15 13.68
CA GLY A 68 14.46 -1.63 12.31
C GLY A 68 13.43 -2.24 11.36
N ARG A 69 12.61 -3.20 11.83
CA ARG A 69 11.61 -3.91 11.04
C ARG A 69 10.61 -2.93 10.44
N ALA A 70 10.45 -2.98 9.12
CA ALA A 70 9.48 -2.14 8.40
C ALA A 70 8.04 -2.41 8.85
N TRP A 71 7.21 -1.38 8.75
CA TRP A 71 5.76 -1.49 8.90
C TRP A 71 5.12 -1.51 7.53
N TYR A 72 4.22 -2.45 7.30
CA TYR A 72 3.63 -2.69 6.00
C TYR A 72 2.15 -2.31 6.02
N LEU A 73 1.63 -1.86 4.88
CA LEU A 73 0.20 -1.90 4.64
C LEU A 73 -0.26 -3.35 4.65
N GLY A 74 -1.47 -3.57 5.17
CA GLY A 74 -2.10 -4.86 5.12
C GLY A 74 -3.58 -4.79 5.44
N LEU A 75 -4.31 -5.77 4.94
CA LEU A 75 -5.74 -5.95 5.21
C LEU A 75 -5.95 -7.26 5.95
N ASP A 76 -6.94 -7.28 6.84
CA ASP A 76 -7.41 -8.52 7.45
C ASP A 76 -8.25 -9.33 6.44
N ARG A 77 -8.67 -10.54 6.83
CA ARG A 77 -9.51 -11.42 6.00
C ARG A 77 -10.87 -10.82 5.59
N HIS A 78 -11.29 -9.74 6.23
CA HIS A 78 -12.53 -9.02 5.93
C HIS A 78 -12.26 -7.75 5.09
N GLY A 79 -11.03 -7.55 4.61
CA GLY A 79 -10.63 -6.39 3.82
C GLY A 79 -10.44 -5.11 4.65
N ARG A 80 -10.37 -5.20 5.99
CA ARG A 80 -10.21 -4.02 6.85
C ARG A 80 -8.73 -3.69 7.05
N PRO A 81 -8.34 -2.41 7.07
CA PRO A 81 -6.95 -2.02 7.31
C PRO A 81 -6.41 -2.53 8.65
N MET A 82 -5.22 -3.11 8.60
CA MET A 82 -4.47 -3.53 9.79
C MET A 82 -3.45 -2.45 10.19
N ALA A 83 -3.15 -2.37 11.49
CA ALA A 83 -2.09 -1.48 11.96
C ALA A 83 -0.71 -2.00 11.52
N GLY A 84 0.12 -1.14 10.93
CA GLY A 84 1.41 -1.48 10.35
C GLY A 84 2.33 -2.36 11.20
N PRO A 85 2.48 -2.13 12.53
CA PRO A 85 3.29 -2.98 13.41
C PRO A 85 2.86 -4.45 13.44
N ARG A 86 1.57 -4.72 13.25
CA ARG A 86 0.94 -6.05 13.26
C ARG A 86 1.07 -6.78 11.92
N VAL A 87 1.37 -6.05 10.84
CA VAL A 87 1.52 -6.63 9.50
C VAL A 87 2.94 -7.17 9.35
N ARG A 88 3.05 -8.47 9.06
CA ARG A 88 4.34 -9.15 8.86
C ARG A 88 4.54 -9.49 7.38
N LYS A 89 5.77 -9.32 6.88
CA LYS A 89 6.11 -9.50 5.45
C LYS A 89 5.82 -10.91 4.91
N ASP A 90 5.85 -11.92 5.78
CA ASP A 90 5.65 -13.34 5.46
C ASP A 90 4.17 -13.76 5.47
N LYS A 91 3.25 -12.84 5.78
CA LYS A 91 1.82 -13.12 5.88
C LYS A 91 1.07 -12.55 4.69
N ALA A 92 0.08 -13.30 4.20
CA ALA A 92 -0.80 -12.88 3.11
C ALA A 92 -1.47 -11.52 3.34
N ALA A 93 -1.69 -11.14 4.60
CA ALA A 93 -2.17 -9.82 4.97
C ALA A 93 -1.36 -8.66 4.35
N ALA A 94 -0.06 -8.85 4.12
CA ALA A 94 0.85 -7.85 3.57
C ALA A 94 0.96 -7.90 2.03
N HIS A 95 0.39 -8.92 1.38
CA HIS A 95 0.68 -9.27 -0.02
C HIS A 95 -0.38 -8.69 -0.95
N PHE A 96 0.03 -7.76 -1.81
CA PHE A 96 -0.83 -7.13 -2.81
C PHE A 96 -0.44 -7.60 -4.21
N LEU A 97 -1.43 -7.71 -5.09
CA LEU A 97 -1.30 -7.92 -6.51
C LEU A 97 -1.74 -6.63 -7.22
N PRO A 98 -0.79 -5.85 -7.76
CA PRO A 98 -1.12 -4.77 -8.68
C PRO A 98 -1.63 -5.39 -9.98
N GLN A 99 -2.90 -5.18 -10.29
CA GLN A 99 -3.45 -5.54 -11.59
C GLN A 99 -3.55 -4.28 -12.44
N LEU A 100 -2.89 -4.30 -13.61
CA LEU A 100 -3.11 -3.30 -14.63
C LEU A 100 -4.50 -3.55 -15.23
N LEU A 101 -5.29 -2.50 -15.36
CA LEU A 101 -6.51 -2.55 -16.15
C LEU A 101 -6.11 -2.35 -17.62
N GLU A 102 -6.26 -3.38 -18.44
CA GLU A 102 -6.09 -3.26 -19.89
C GLU A 102 -7.36 -2.65 -20.51
N GLY A 103 -7.20 -1.51 -21.20
CA GLY A 103 -8.26 -0.81 -21.93
C GLY A 103 -8.06 0.71 -21.92
N GLU A 104 -7.67 1.28 -23.07
CA GLU A 104 -7.62 2.71 -23.43
C GLU A 104 -7.58 3.77 -22.29
N GLU A 105 -6.46 3.90 -21.58
CA GLU A 105 -6.03 5.19 -21.00
C GLU A 105 -4.52 5.12 -20.74
N ILE A 106 -3.73 5.21 -21.82
CA ILE A 106 -2.24 5.31 -21.78
C ILE A 106 -1.77 6.59 -21.04
N THR A 107 -2.68 7.44 -20.54
CA THR A 107 -2.35 8.70 -19.85
C THR A 107 -2.51 8.68 -18.33
N ARG A 108 -3.01 7.60 -17.69
CA ARG A 108 -3.10 7.52 -16.22
C ARG A 108 -2.74 6.13 -15.73
N ASN A 109 -1.70 6.03 -14.90
CA ASN A 109 -1.28 4.81 -14.20
C ASN A 109 -2.38 4.35 -13.20
N LEU A 110 -3.47 3.79 -13.74
CA LEU A 110 -4.58 3.19 -13.00
C LEU A 110 -4.18 1.76 -12.65
N GLY A 111 -3.98 1.48 -11.36
CA GLY A 111 -3.64 0.14 -10.86
C GLY A 111 -4.70 -0.33 -9.86
N ILE A 112 -5.28 -1.50 -10.06
CA ILE A 112 -6.07 -2.11 -9.00
C ILE A 112 -5.11 -2.76 -8.00
N LEU A 113 -5.10 -2.25 -6.78
CA LEU A 113 -4.53 -2.97 -5.65
C LEU A 113 -5.55 -4.00 -5.16
N THR A 114 -5.37 -5.24 -5.59
CA THR A 114 -6.11 -6.38 -5.03
C THR A 114 -5.23 -7.10 -4.01
N GLN A 115 -5.79 -7.56 -2.90
CA GLN A 115 -5.10 -8.51 -2.02
C GLN A 115 -5.31 -9.91 -2.62
N LYS A 116 -4.25 -10.73 -2.70
CA LYS A 116 -4.47 -12.14 -3.03
C LYS A 116 -5.17 -12.77 -1.82
N LEU A 117 -6.46 -13.03 -1.94
CA LEU A 117 -7.17 -13.88 -0.99
C LEU A 117 -6.50 -15.26 -1.09
N GLY A 118 -5.83 -15.66 -0.02
CA GLY A 118 -5.34 -17.02 0.12
C GLY A 118 -6.53 -17.96 0.27
N ILE A 119 -7.04 -18.43 -0.87
CA ILE A 119 -7.64 -19.76 -1.00
C ILE A 119 -6.53 -20.74 -1.38
#